data_AF-A0A926DYE2-F1
#
_entry.id   AF-A0A926DYE2-F1
#
_cell.length_a   1.000
_cell.length_b   1.000
_cell.length_c   1.000
_cell.angle_alpha   90.00
_cell.angle_beta   90.00
_cell.angle_gamma   90.00
#
_symmetry.space_group_name_H-M   'P 1'
#
loop_
_entity.id
_entity.type
_entity.pdbx_description
1 polymer ?
#
loop_
_entity_poly.entity_id
_entity_poly.type
_entity_poly.pdbx_seq_one_letter_code
_entity_poly.pdbx_strand_id
1 'polypeptide(L)'
;AAVERVDRGYLDDLIESIEGMELEEEKYTPKSWSEFAEALRKAQEVSADDEATEEGIKAAYDELSMSVVNLKLKADKAALEAAYNLAVRMTESEEYDAESLKYVEELLAEAKAILEDGNAEQTAVDQMGKDLTTAMAKVRLSAALKKVAVSEEMLAASTEESAEAYRAALAEAEELLKAKELTWEEAKAAAENVEAMALSLEQKPEPADPVDPVEPAKPSSSKGGSTSQVSDSDYWTEVIEKINGTEKGGKVNAKLDEGANVPATVIDALKNKGVTVVFEIGGKDYAVNGAGELKGYNAAAVYYTSDEIKAMAGGAPAASGTVNAPAANSNPETGGEVAAAEPAAPEAVVPAAPVAPEVPAVIEPAAPAEAEAPAAQVAPEAESGVPVWAIVVMAIAAAAVIGGAAYAVIRRKYQDS
;
A
#
# COMPACT_ATOMS: atom_id res chain seq x y z
N ALA A 1 20.48 77.55 3.80
CA ALA A 1 21.15 76.23 3.87
C ALA A 1 20.36 75.31 2.96
N ALA A 2 20.99 74.68 1.98
CA ALA A 2 20.38 73.52 1.33
C ALA A 2 20.39 72.42 2.39
N VAL A 3 19.22 71.96 2.80
CA VAL A 3 19.12 70.75 3.62
C VAL A 3 19.57 69.63 2.68
N GLU A 4 20.72 69.04 2.96
CA GLU A 4 21.18 67.84 2.29
C GLU A 4 20.13 66.77 2.57
N ARG A 5 19.37 66.40 1.53
CA ARG A 5 18.35 65.36 1.66
C ARG A 5 19.09 64.03 1.84
N VAL A 6 18.77 63.35 2.93
CA VAL A 6 19.24 61.99 3.17
C VAL A 6 18.74 61.08 2.06
N ASP A 7 19.63 60.28 1.47
CA ASP A 7 19.29 59.29 0.44
C ASP A 7 18.47 58.15 1.04
N ARG A 8 17.28 57.90 0.48
CA ARG A 8 16.33 56.87 0.89
C ARG A 8 15.92 55.92 -0.23
N GLY A 9 16.53 56.04 -1.41
CA GLY A 9 16.12 55.27 -2.59
C GLY A 9 16.16 53.76 -2.36
N TYR A 10 17.13 53.28 -1.59
CA TYR A 10 17.24 51.85 -1.24
C TYR A 10 16.09 51.32 -0.37
N LEU A 11 15.48 52.15 0.48
CA LEU A 11 14.31 51.78 1.28
C LEU A 11 13.06 51.75 0.41
N ASP A 12 12.90 52.75 -0.46
CA ASP A 12 11.78 52.85 -1.39
C ASP A 12 11.80 51.68 -2.40
N ASP A 13 12.97 51.36 -2.96
CA ASP A 13 13.18 50.23 -3.87
C ASP A 13 12.81 48.89 -3.20
N LEU A 14 13.14 48.73 -1.90
CA LEU A 14 12.79 47.52 -1.14
C LEU A 14 11.28 47.41 -0.94
N ILE A 15 10.61 48.52 -0.58
CA ILE A 15 9.15 48.56 -0.40
C ILE A 15 8.46 48.22 -1.72
N GLU A 16 8.83 48.88 -2.82
CA GLU A 16 8.26 48.63 -4.16
C GLU A 16 8.49 47.18 -4.59
N SER A 17 9.68 46.65 -4.37
CA SER A 17 9.98 45.24 -4.66
C SER A 17 9.09 44.30 -3.85
N ILE A 18 8.82 44.59 -2.59
CA ILE A 18 7.98 43.75 -1.72
C ILE A 18 6.52 43.80 -2.14
N GLU A 19 6.00 44.99 -2.43
CA GLU A 19 4.63 45.17 -2.92
C GLU A 19 4.43 44.46 -4.27
N GLY A 20 5.44 44.47 -5.14
CA GLY A 20 5.42 43.75 -6.41
C GLY A 20 5.51 42.22 -6.32
N MET A 21 5.83 41.65 -5.15
CA MET A 21 5.88 40.19 -4.95
C MET A 21 4.51 39.55 -4.67
N GLU A 22 3.46 40.35 -4.46
CA GLU A 22 2.08 39.87 -4.25
C GLU A 22 1.99 38.78 -3.15
N LEU A 23 2.69 38.99 -2.03
CA LEU A 23 2.70 38.02 -0.93
C LEU A 23 1.29 37.83 -0.35
N GLU A 24 0.87 36.58 -0.24
CA GLU A 24 -0.44 36.21 0.28
C GLU A 24 -0.36 35.88 1.77
N GLU A 25 -0.94 36.73 2.62
CA GLU A 25 -0.99 36.58 4.10
C GLU A 25 -1.34 35.15 4.54
N GLU A 26 -2.34 34.56 3.88
CA GLU A 26 -2.89 33.26 4.25
C GLU A 26 -1.90 32.10 4.13
N LYS A 27 -0.82 32.25 3.36
CA LYS A 27 0.22 31.23 3.18
C LYS A 27 1.24 31.23 4.33
N TYR A 28 1.34 32.31 5.08
CA TYR A 28 2.36 32.49 6.12
C TYR A 28 1.79 32.28 7.52
N THR A 29 2.66 31.93 8.48
CA THR A 29 2.26 31.81 9.88
C THR A 29 1.80 33.18 10.41
N PRO A 30 0.75 33.23 11.24
CA PRO A 30 0.25 34.50 11.79
C PRO A 30 1.33 35.33 12.46
N LYS A 31 2.27 34.68 13.18
CA LYS A 31 3.37 35.36 13.84
C LYS A 31 4.33 36.01 12.85
N SER A 32 4.85 35.24 11.89
CA SER A 32 5.83 35.79 10.94
C SER A 32 5.22 36.86 10.05
N TRP A 33 3.95 36.70 9.67
CA TRP A 33 3.24 37.71 8.88
C TRP A 33 3.04 39.01 9.67
N SER A 34 2.64 38.92 10.95
CA SER A 34 2.47 40.10 11.80
C SER A 34 3.78 40.88 11.96
N GLU A 35 4.90 40.19 12.15
CA GLU A 35 6.24 40.82 12.26
C GLU A 35 6.64 41.51 10.94
N PHE A 36 6.38 40.87 9.80
CA PHE A 36 6.59 41.45 8.48
C PHE A 36 5.70 42.67 8.20
N ALA A 37 4.40 42.57 8.47
CA ALA A 37 3.45 43.66 8.25
C ALA A 37 3.77 44.89 9.11
N GLU A 38 4.22 44.69 10.35
CA GLU A 38 4.67 45.77 11.22
C GLU A 38 5.93 46.46 10.66
N ALA A 39 6.92 45.68 10.22
CA ALA A 39 8.15 46.20 9.64
C ALA A 39 7.90 46.96 8.34
N LEU A 40 7.02 46.45 7.47
CA LEU A 40 6.62 47.12 6.23
C LEU A 40 5.93 48.46 6.53
N ARG A 41 5.01 48.49 7.50
CA ARG A 41 4.37 49.74 7.94
C ARG A 41 5.40 50.76 8.45
N LYS A 42 6.35 50.34 9.29
CA LYS A 42 7.42 51.23 9.79
C LYS A 42 8.30 51.76 8.66
N ALA A 43 8.65 50.91 7.70
CA ALA A 43 9.42 51.29 6.54
C ALA A 43 8.69 52.32 5.67
N GLN A 44 7.39 52.14 5.44
CA GLN A 44 6.55 53.11 4.74
C GLN A 44 6.44 54.44 5.50
N GLU A 45 6.32 54.41 6.84
CA GLU A 45 6.31 55.61 7.69
C GLU A 45 7.64 56.39 7.59
N VAL A 46 8.77 55.69 7.66
CA VAL A 46 10.11 56.29 7.55
C VAL A 46 10.39 56.80 6.13
N SER A 47 9.95 56.07 5.10
CA SER A 47 10.05 56.50 3.70
C SER A 47 9.27 57.80 3.44
N ALA A 48 8.09 57.95 4.05
CA ALA A 48 7.25 59.14 3.93
C ALA A 48 7.69 60.33 4.80
N ASP A 49 8.60 60.13 5.77
CA ASP A 49 9.07 61.17 6.68
C ASP A 49 10.22 61.99 6.06
N ASP A 50 9.95 63.24 5.71
CA ASP A 50 10.93 64.18 5.16
C ASP A 50 12.07 64.52 6.15
N GLU A 51 11.87 64.30 7.46
CA GLU A 51 12.86 64.56 8.52
C GLU A 51 13.61 63.29 8.98
N ALA A 52 13.34 62.13 8.37
CA ALA A 52 13.99 60.88 8.70
C ALA A 52 15.53 60.97 8.61
N THR A 53 16.22 60.41 9.60
CA THR A 53 17.69 60.36 9.64
C THR A 53 18.23 59.19 8.83
N GLU A 54 19.51 59.27 8.39
CA GLU A 54 20.22 58.15 7.75
C GLU A 54 20.13 56.86 8.58
N GLU A 55 20.34 56.99 9.88
CA GLU A 55 20.28 55.88 10.82
C GLU A 55 18.85 55.29 10.91
N GLY A 56 17.82 56.14 10.88
CA GLY A 56 16.42 55.71 10.90
C GLY A 56 16.01 54.98 9.62
N ILE A 57 16.41 55.50 8.45
CA ILE A 57 16.15 54.88 7.14
C ILE A 57 16.88 53.53 7.05
N LYS A 58 18.15 53.48 7.48
CA LYS A 58 18.90 52.23 7.53
C LYS A 58 18.26 51.22 8.48
N ALA A 59 17.85 51.64 9.67
CA ALA A 59 17.20 50.76 10.64
C ALA A 59 15.88 50.18 10.09
N ALA A 60 15.06 51.00 9.45
CA ALA A 60 13.83 50.56 8.82
C ALA A 60 14.08 49.57 7.67
N TYR A 61 15.11 49.81 6.86
CA TYR A 61 15.54 48.90 5.81
C TYR A 61 15.99 47.55 6.39
N ASP A 62 16.84 47.57 7.42
CA ASP A 62 17.35 46.36 8.07
C ASP A 62 16.19 45.56 8.71
N GLU A 63 15.27 46.22 9.41
CA GLU A 63 14.09 45.61 10.04
C GLU A 63 13.17 44.96 8.99
N LEU A 64 12.84 45.68 7.91
CA LEU A 64 12.02 45.16 6.81
C LEU A 64 12.70 43.97 6.14
N SER A 65 13.98 44.10 5.79
CA SER A 65 14.75 43.01 5.17
C SER A 65 14.78 41.75 6.04
N MET A 66 15.03 41.90 7.34
CA MET A 66 15.04 40.78 8.27
C MET A 66 13.65 40.14 8.43
N SER A 67 12.58 40.95 8.45
CA SER A 67 11.22 40.45 8.59
C SER A 67 10.79 39.60 7.38
N VAL A 68 11.18 40.00 6.16
CA VAL A 68 10.94 39.22 4.94
C VAL A 68 11.69 37.90 4.97
N VAL A 69 12.95 37.90 5.42
CA VAL A 69 13.74 36.66 5.59
C VAL A 69 13.14 35.73 6.66
N ASN A 70 12.47 36.31 7.67
CA ASN A 70 11.84 35.57 8.77
C ASN A 70 10.40 35.12 8.47
N LEU A 71 9.84 35.43 7.30
CA LEU A 71 8.55 34.90 6.86
C LEU A 71 8.59 33.36 6.86
N LYS A 72 7.59 32.75 7.50
CA LYS A 72 7.45 31.30 7.58
C LYS A 72 6.15 30.88 6.94
N LEU A 73 6.19 29.90 6.04
CA LEU A 73 4.98 29.26 5.52
C LEU A 73 4.27 28.48 6.64
N LYS A 74 2.95 28.39 6.54
CA LYS A 74 2.17 27.47 7.40
C LYS A 74 2.57 26.03 7.10
N ALA A 75 2.55 25.19 8.14
CA ALA A 75 2.71 23.75 7.96
C ALA A 75 1.53 23.16 7.17
N ASP A 76 1.82 22.17 6.33
CA ASP A 76 0.80 21.32 5.71
C ASP A 76 0.29 20.31 6.74
N LYS A 77 -1.01 20.38 7.02
CA LYS A 77 -1.70 19.61 8.07
C LYS A 77 -2.61 18.51 7.51
N ALA A 78 -2.72 18.37 6.19
CA ALA A 78 -3.72 17.48 5.57
C ALA A 78 -3.59 16.02 6.02
N ALA A 79 -2.35 15.52 6.11
CA ALA A 79 -2.09 14.15 6.56
C ALA A 79 -2.45 13.94 8.04
N LEU A 80 -2.14 14.92 8.89
CA LEU A 80 -2.47 14.87 10.31
C LEU A 80 -3.99 14.97 10.54
N GLU A 81 -4.69 15.81 9.79
CA GLU A 81 -6.17 15.90 9.84
C GLU A 81 -6.82 14.58 9.43
N ALA A 82 -6.31 13.92 8.38
CA ALA A 82 -6.81 12.62 7.95
C ALA A 82 -6.59 11.55 9.04
N ALA A 83 -5.40 11.50 9.65
CA ALA A 83 -5.08 10.58 10.74
C ALA A 83 -5.92 10.86 11.99
N TYR A 84 -6.12 12.13 12.34
CA TYR A 84 -6.98 12.57 13.45
C TYR A 84 -8.42 12.08 13.26
N ASN A 85 -9.01 12.31 12.09
CA ASN A 85 -10.37 11.88 11.78
C ASN A 85 -10.52 10.34 11.81
N LEU A 86 -9.50 9.60 11.38
CA LEU A 86 -9.50 8.14 11.47
C LEU A 86 -9.43 7.67 12.92
N ALA A 87 -8.58 8.28 13.74
CA ALA A 87 -8.43 7.98 15.15
C ALA A 87 -9.73 8.29 15.93
N VAL A 88 -10.42 9.39 15.63
CA VAL A 88 -11.74 9.70 16.23
C VAL A 88 -12.76 8.60 15.93
N ARG A 89 -12.91 8.19 14.66
CA ARG A 89 -13.83 7.09 14.29
C ARG A 89 -13.47 5.78 14.98
N MET A 90 -12.18 5.54 15.15
CA MET A 90 -11.67 4.36 15.83
C MET A 90 -12.01 4.38 17.32
N THR A 91 -11.93 5.53 17.99
CA THR A 91 -12.35 5.69 19.40
C THR A 91 -13.87 5.55 19.61
N GLU A 92 -14.66 5.81 18.56
CA GLU A 92 -16.12 5.64 18.59
C GLU A 92 -16.58 4.19 18.30
N SER A 93 -15.66 3.33 17.88
CA SER A 93 -15.97 1.94 17.50
C SER A 93 -16.01 1.01 18.73
N GLU A 94 -16.99 0.11 18.76
CA GLU A 94 -17.07 -0.96 19.76
C GLU A 94 -16.11 -2.13 19.48
N GLU A 95 -15.39 -2.12 18.34
CA GLU A 95 -14.44 -3.17 17.98
C GLU A 95 -13.14 -3.15 18.80
N TYR A 96 -12.84 -2.02 19.46
CA TYR A 96 -11.61 -1.81 20.20
C TYR A 96 -11.89 -1.65 21.68
N ASP A 97 -11.03 -2.21 22.52
CA ASP A 97 -11.16 -2.04 23.96
C ASP A 97 -10.68 -0.66 24.41
N ALA A 98 -11.38 -0.08 25.39
CA ALA A 98 -11.08 1.25 25.92
C ALA A 98 -9.65 1.36 26.48
N GLU A 99 -9.08 0.27 27.01
CA GLU A 99 -7.71 0.27 27.52
C GLU A 99 -6.68 0.46 26.40
N SER A 100 -6.85 -0.24 25.27
CA SER A 100 -6.00 -0.09 24.08
C SER A 100 -6.08 1.32 23.47
N LEU A 101 -7.24 1.96 23.55
CA LEU A 101 -7.47 3.29 22.96
C LEU A 101 -6.93 4.45 23.78
N LYS A 102 -6.61 4.25 25.06
CA LYS A 102 -6.20 5.33 25.97
C LYS A 102 -5.05 6.18 25.41
N TYR A 103 -4.02 5.54 24.83
CA TYR A 103 -2.89 6.27 24.25
C TYR A 103 -3.27 7.01 22.96
N VAL A 104 -4.23 6.48 22.18
CA VAL A 104 -4.77 7.17 20.99
C VAL A 104 -5.55 8.42 21.42
N GLU A 105 -6.33 8.36 22.50
CA GLU A 105 -7.06 9.51 23.05
C GLU A 105 -6.14 10.62 23.55
N GLU A 106 -5.03 10.25 24.21
CA GLU A 106 -3.99 11.19 24.63
C GLU A 106 -3.37 11.90 23.40
N LEU A 107 -2.98 11.14 22.37
CA LEU A 107 -2.45 11.70 21.13
C LEU A 107 -3.47 12.52 20.34
N LEU A 108 -4.76 12.19 20.39
CA LEU A 108 -5.82 13.01 19.78
C LEU A 108 -5.86 14.41 20.39
N ALA A 109 -5.69 14.55 21.71
CA ALA A 109 -5.65 15.87 22.35
C ALA A 109 -4.45 16.70 21.86
N GLU A 110 -3.27 16.08 21.74
CA GLU A 110 -2.06 16.73 21.25
C GLU A 110 -2.15 17.08 19.76
N ALA A 111 -2.64 16.15 18.95
CA ALA A 111 -2.89 16.36 17.52
C ALA A 111 -3.86 17.53 17.29
N LYS A 112 -4.94 17.62 18.07
CA LYS A 112 -5.88 18.74 17.99
C LYS A 112 -5.19 20.07 18.28
N ALA A 113 -4.35 20.14 19.31
CA ALA A 113 -3.61 21.36 19.63
C ALA A 113 -2.67 21.79 18.49
N ILE A 114 -1.96 20.84 17.87
CA ILE A 114 -1.10 21.09 16.70
C ILE A 114 -1.92 21.55 15.49
N LEU A 115 -3.08 20.93 15.25
CA LEU A 115 -3.97 21.31 14.15
C LEU A 115 -4.52 22.73 14.29
N GLU A 116 -4.81 23.16 15.52
CA GLU A 116 -5.30 24.51 15.83
C GLU A 116 -4.18 25.57 15.87
N ASP A 117 -2.91 25.18 16.04
CA ASP A 117 -1.78 26.12 16.09
C ASP A 117 -1.38 26.62 14.68
N GLY A 118 -1.75 27.86 14.35
CA GLY A 118 -1.38 28.51 13.09
C GLY A 118 0.12 28.72 12.88
N ASN A 119 0.94 28.56 13.92
CA ASN A 119 2.40 28.66 13.87
C ASN A 119 3.10 27.31 14.05
N ALA A 120 2.36 26.19 13.99
CA ALA A 120 2.91 24.85 14.12
C ALA A 120 4.07 24.62 13.15
N GLU A 121 5.14 23.99 13.63
CA GLU A 121 6.26 23.59 12.77
C GLU A 121 5.93 22.30 12.01
N GLN A 122 6.37 22.20 10.75
CA GLN A 122 6.13 21.01 9.93
C GLN A 122 6.63 19.72 10.60
N THR A 123 7.78 19.78 11.28
CA THR A 123 8.35 18.66 12.03
C THR A 123 7.45 18.15 13.14
N ALA A 124 6.74 19.06 13.84
CA ALA A 124 5.79 18.69 14.88
C ALA A 124 4.52 18.05 14.28
N VAL A 125 4.03 18.60 13.16
CA VAL A 125 2.89 18.03 12.41
C VAL A 125 3.21 16.62 11.91
N ASP A 126 4.37 16.44 11.29
CA ASP A 126 4.81 15.16 10.73
C ASP A 126 5.02 14.12 11.84
N GLN A 127 5.66 14.51 12.95
CA GLN A 127 5.91 13.61 14.07
C GLN A 127 4.61 13.15 14.71
N MET A 128 3.67 14.07 14.96
CA MET A 128 2.37 13.72 15.50
C MET A 128 1.58 12.80 14.56
N GLY A 129 1.68 13.01 13.24
CA GLY A 129 1.10 12.09 12.25
C GLY A 129 1.65 10.67 12.38
N LYS A 130 2.98 10.52 12.56
CA LYS A 130 3.63 9.22 12.78
C LYS A 130 3.24 8.58 14.10
N ASP A 131 3.23 9.35 15.17
CA ASP A 131 2.91 8.84 16.51
C ASP A 131 1.45 8.35 16.56
N LEU A 132 0.51 9.13 16.02
CA LEU A 132 -0.90 8.78 15.97
C LEU A 132 -1.16 7.56 15.08
N THR A 133 -0.54 7.48 13.90
CA THR A 133 -0.70 6.32 13.02
C THR A 133 -0.07 5.06 13.59
N THR A 134 1.08 5.16 14.24
CA THR A 134 1.72 4.06 14.99
C THR A 134 0.81 3.56 16.11
N ALA A 135 0.24 4.46 16.91
CA ALA A 135 -0.67 4.10 17.99
C ALA A 135 -1.91 3.36 17.46
N MET A 136 -2.53 3.86 16.39
CA MET A 136 -3.64 3.17 15.73
C MET A 136 -3.24 1.78 15.22
N ALA A 137 -2.09 1.64 14.57
CA ALA A 137 -1.60 0.35 14.06
C ALA A 137 -1.45 -0.68 15.18
N LYS A 138 -0.89 -0.27 16.33
CA LYS A 138 -0.75 -1.13 17.51
C LYS A 138 -2.09 -1.60 18.07
N VAL A 139 -3.06 -0.71 18.19
CA VAL A 139 -4.40 -1.09 18.67
C VAL A 139 -5.06 -2.07 17.71
N ARG A 140 -4.93 -1.86 16.39
CA ARG A 140 -5.49 -2.77 15.39
C ARG A 140 -4.82 -4.14 15.42
N LEU A 141 -3.49 -4.20 15.56
CA LEU A 141 -2.75 -5.44 15.73
C LEU A 141 -3.21 -6.16 17.00
N SER A 142 -3.27 -5.48 18.14
CA SER A 142 -3.74 -6.07 19.39
C SER A 142 -5.16 -6.65 19.27
N ALA A 143 -6.07 -5.92 18.64
CA ALA A 143 -7.43 -6.39 18.39
C ALA A 143 -7.46 -7.62 17.44
N ALA A 144 -6.62 -7.63 16.40
CA ALA A 144 -6.51 -8.77 15.50
C ALA A 144 -5.98 -10.02 16.23
N LEU A 145 -4.92 -9.89 17.03
CA LEU A 145 -4.36 -10.99 17.81
C LEU A 145 -5.39 -11.59 18.78
N LYS A 146 -6.23 -10.76 19.41
CA LYS A 146 -7.33 -11.23 20.28
C LYS A 146 -8.37 -12.06 19.50
N LYS A 147 -8.66 -11.73 18.24
CA LYS A 147 -9.63 -12.46 17.39
C LYS A 147 -9.13 -13.84 16.96
N VAL A 148 -7.81 -13.98 16.77
CA VAL A 148 -7.16 -15.23 16.35
C VAL A 148 -6.48 -15.98 17.50
N ALA A 149 -6.83 -15.62 18.74
CA ALA A 149 -6.29 -16.24 19.93
C ALA A 149 -6.74 -17.72 20.02
N VAL A 150 -5.78 -18.62 20.08
CA VAL A 150 -6.02 -20.07 20.21
C VAL A 150 -5.93 -20.47 21.68
N SER A 151 -6.86 -21.31 22.16
CA SER A 151 -6.84 -21.78 23.54
C SER A 151 -5.65 -22.71 23.79
N GLU A 152 -5.13 -22.73 25.02
CA GLU A 152 -4.04 -23.65 25.40
C GLU A 152 -4.44 -25.12 25.19
N GLU A 153 -5.72 -25.45 25.36
CA GLU A 153 -6.24 -26.81 25.10
C GLU A 153 -6.13 -27.19 23.62
N MET A 154 -6.54 -26.29 22.72
CA MET A 154 -6.41 -26.52 21.28
C MET A 154 -4.93 -26.61 20.87
N LEU A 155 -4.08 -25.74 21.41
CA LEU A 155 -2.63 -25.78 21.22
C LEU A 155 -1.99 -27.08 21.75
N ALA A 156 -2.49 -27.63 22.85
CA ALA A 156 -2.01 -28.90 23.42
C ALA A 156 -2.50 -30.13 22.64
N ALA A 157 -3.64 -30.01 21.96
CA ALA A 157 -4.17 -31.02 21.05
C ALA A 157 -3.50 -30.99 19.67
N SER A 158 -2.76 -29.92 19.35
CA SER A 158 -2.02 -29.79 18.10
C SER A 158 -0.67 -30.53 18.08
N THR A 159 -0.10 -30.72 16.89
CA THR A 159 1.29 -31.15 16.71
C THR A 159 2.23 -30.09 17.30
N GLU A 160 3.36 -30.53 17.86
CA GLU A 160 4.35 -29.63 18.47
C GLU A 160 4.88 -28.62 17.45
N GLU A 161 5.11 -29.06 16.22
CA GLU A 161 5.61 -28.23 15.11
C GLU A 161 4.63 -27.11 14.73
N SER A 162 3.35 -27.42 14.48
CA SER A 162 2.36 -26.39 14.11
C SER A 162 2.07 -25.44 15.27
N ALA A 163 2.06 -25.95 16.51
CA ALA A 163 1.89 -25.14 17.71
C ALA A 163 3.10 -24.23 17.98
N GLU A 164 4.32 -24.65 17.64
CA GLU A 164 5.53 -23.81 17.71
C GLU A 164 5.50 -22.70 16.67
N ALA A 165 5.10 -23.00 15.42
CA ALA A 165 4.95 -22.02 14.35
C ALA A 165 3.96 -20.91 14.73
N TYR A 166 2.79 -21.25 15.29
CA TYR A 166 1.83 -20.27 15.81
C TYR A 166 2.42 -19.41 16.93
N ARG A 167 3.09 -20.02 17.92
CA ARG A 167 3.71 -19.28 19.02
C ARG A 167 4.83 -18.35 18.53
N ALA A 168 5.61 -18.77 17.55
CA ALA A 168 6.65 -17.94 16.95
C ALA A 168 6.07 -16.72 16.25
N ALA A 169 5.02 -16.90 15.44
CA ALA A 169 4.33 -15.78 14.78
C ALA A 169 3.69 -14.83 15.80
N LEU A 170 3.08 -15.37 16.87
CA LEU A 170 2.50 -14.56 17.94
C LEU A 170 3.57 -13.75 18.67
N ALA A 171 4.72 -14.36 18.99
CA ALA A 171 5.83 -13.68 19.65
C ALA A 171 6.41 -12.55 18.80
N GLU A 172 6.52 -12.72 17.48
CA GLU A 172 6.94 -11.68 16.55
C GLU A 172 5.95 -10.50 16.54
N ALA A 173 4.66 -10.79 16.46
CA ALA A 173 3.61 -9.76 16.51
C ALA A 173 3.59 -9.01 17.86
N GLU A 174 3.78 -9.71 18.98
CA GLU A 174 3.89 -9.10 20.30
C GLU A 174 5.13 -8.22 20.46
N GLU A 175 6.23 -8.53 19.76
CA GLU A 175 7.42 -7.70 19.76
C GLU A 175 7.20 -6.41 18.96
N LEU A 176 6.47 -6.47 17.84
CA LEU A 176 6.05 -5.29 17.10
C LEU A 176 5.17 -4.34 17.92
N LEU A 177 4.34 -4.87 18.83
CA LEU A 177 3.56 -4.03 19.77
C LEU A 177 4.45 -3.21 20.72
N LYS A 178 5.65 -3.71 21.05
CA LYS A 178 6.65 -3.03 21.89
C LYS A 178 7.56 -2.10 21.10
N ALA A 179 7.59 -2.23 19.77
CA ALA A 179 8.43 -1.39 18.92
C ALA A 179 8.08 0.09 19.07
N LYS A 180 9.08 0.97 18.99
CA LYS A 180 8.85 2.42 19.06
C LYS A 180 7.97 2.90 17.90
N GLU A 181 8.24 2.37 16.72
CA GLU A 181 7.54 2.69 15.48
C GLU A 181 6.92 1.39 14.94
N LEU A 182 5.72 1.52 14.37
CA LEU A 182 5.03 0.40 13.74
C LEU A 182 4.16 0.95 12.62
N THR A 183 4.41 0.52 11.39
CA THR A 183 3.59 0.93 10.26
C THR A 183 2.32 0.09 10.16
N TRP A 184 1.33 0.62 9.44
CA TRP A 184 0.10 -0.11 9.14
C TRP A 184 0.35 -1.44 8.42
N GLU A 185 1.29 -1.46 7.47
CA GLU A 185 1.61 -2.65 6.67
C GLU A 185 2.29 -3.74 7.51
N GLU A 186 3.24 -3.37 8.38
CA GLU A 186 3.88 -4.31 9.30
C GLU A 186 2.87 -4.91 10.28
N ALA A 187 1.99 -4.07 10.86
CA ALA A 187 0.93 -4.52 11.75
C ALA A 187 -0.02 -5.50 11.04
N LYS A 188 -0.41 -5.17 9.80
CA LYS A 188 -1.29 -6.02 8.99
C LYS A 188 -0.63 -7.35 8.65
N ALA A 189 0.61 -7.33 8.15
CA ALA A 189 1.34 -8.54 7.78
C ALA A 189 1.55 -9.47 8.97
N ALA A 190 1.87 -8.91 10.15
CA ALA A 190 1.99 -9.69 11.38
C ALA A 190 0.66 -10.34 11.79
N ALA A 191 -0.46 -9.61 11.69
CA ALA A 191 -1.78 -10.16 11.98
C ALA A 191 -2.16 -11.28 11.01
N GLU A 192 -1.95 -11.10 9.70
CA GLU A 192 -2.22 -12.11 8.66
C GLU A 192 -1.35 -13.36 8.85
N ASN A 193 -0.08 -13.19 9.26
CA ASN A 193 0.80 -14.32 9.55
C ASN A 193 0.31 -15.13 10.76
N VAL A 194 -0.07 -14.46 11.86
CA VAL A 194 -0.62 -15.15 13.05
C VAL A 194 -1.92 -15.88 12.71
N GLU A 195 -2.81 -15.25 11.93
CA GLU A 195 -4.05 -15.89 11.45
C GLU A 195 -3.75 -17.13 10.60
N ALA A 196 -2.81 -17.03 9.65
CA ALA A 196 -2.41 -18.16 8.81
C ALA A 196 -1.84 -19.32 9.63
N MET A 197 -1.00 -19.04 10.63
CA MET A 197 -0.47 -20.07 11.52
C MET A 197 -1.54 -20.68 12.41
N ALA A 198 -2.52 -19.89 12.86
CA ALA A 198 -3.66 -20.38 13.63
C ALA A 198 -4.52 -21.36 12.80
N LEU A 199 -4.76 -21.05 11.53
CA LEU A 199 -5.52 -21.90 10.60
C LEU A 199 -4.76 -23.16 10.17
N SER A 200 -3.43 -23.14 10.25
CA SER A 200 -2.57 -24.27 9.88
C SER A 200 -2.24 -25.20 11.07
N LEU A 201 -2.93 -25.05 12.21
CA LEU A 201 -2.76 -25.95 13.35
C LEU A 201 -3.22 -27.37 13.00
N GLU A 202 -2.31 -28.33 13.12
CA GLU A 202 -2.57 -29.74 12.84
C GLU A 202 -2.85 -30.48 14.14
N GLN A 203 -3.84 -31.36 14.17
CA GLN A 203 -4.12 -32.17 15.36
C GLN A 203 -3.07 -33.27 15.53
N LYS A 204 -2.75 -33.59 16.78
CA LYS A 204 -1.91 -34.74 17.11
C LYS A 204 -2.59 -36.05 16.62
N PRO A 205 -1.86 -37.01 16.04
CA PRO A 205 -2.43 -38.29 15.66
C PRO A 205 -3.02 -39.00 16.88
N GLU A 206 -4.27 -39.47 16.78
CA GLU A 206 -4.88 -40.30 17.82
C GLU A 206 -3.99 -41.53 18.06
N PRO A 207 -3.79 -41.95 19.32
CA PRO A 207 -3.02 -43.14 19.61
C PRO A 207 -3.70 -44.34 18.93
N ALA A 208 -2.98 -44.99 18.02
CA ALA A 208 -3.46 -46.20 17.37
C ALA A 208 -3.88 -47.21 18.45
N ASP A 209 -5.13 -47.68 18.38
CA ASP A 209 -5.62 -48.77 19.22
C ASP A 209 -4.62 -49.94 19.13
N PRO A 210 -4.27 -50.57 20.26
CA PRO A 210 -3.35 -51.70 20.25
C PRO A 210 -3.95 -52.82 19.41
N VAL A 211 -3.45 -53.00 18.19
CA VAL A 211 -3.74 -54.14 17.33
C VAL A 211 -3.18 -55.39 18.00
N ASP A 212 -4.09 -56.21 18.55
CA ASP A 212 -3.76 -57.56 19.00
C ASP A 212 -3.09 -58.36 17.86
N PRO A 213 -2.03 -59.14 18.15
CA PRO A 213 -1.33 -59.90 17.12
C PRO A 213 -2.20 -61.07 16.64
N VAL A 214 -2.78 -60.95 15.44
CA VAL A 214 -3.55 -62.04 14.81
C VAL A 214 -2.62 -62.99 14.05
N GLU A 215 -2.67 -64.25 14.49
CA GLU A 215 -2.05 -65.44 13.91
C GLU A 215 -2.57 -65.74 12.49
N PRO A 216 -1.76 -66.26 11.54
CA PRO A 216 -2.18 -66.36 10.14
C PRO A 216 -2.97 -67.64 9.87
N ALA A 217 -4.24 -67.50 9.46
CA ALA A 217 -5.00 -68.59 8.86
C ALA A 217 -5.60 -68.21 7.49
N LYS A 218 -5.53 -69.20 6.59
CA LYS A 218 -5.70 -69.19 5.14
C LYS A 218 -7.16 -69.05 4.63
N PRO A 219 -7.36 -68.83 3.31
CA PRO A 219 -8.49 -68.08 2.75
C PRO A 219 -9.68 -68.97 2.41
N SER A 220 -10.91 -68.42 2.49
CA SER A 220 -12.05 -68.93 1.74
C SER A 220 -13.19 -67.91 1.65
N SER A 221 -13.70 -67.81 0.43
CA SER A 221 -14.90 -67.14 -0.07
C SER A 221 -16.10 -66.99 0.88
N SER A 222 -16.73 -65.81 0.86
CA SER A 222 -18.11 -65.63 0.37
C SER A 222 -18.71 -64.29 0.82
N LYS A 223 -18.88 -63.39 -0.16
CA LYS A 223 -20.10 -62.62 -0.44
C LYS A 223 -20.68 -61.70 0.64
N GLY A 224 -20.55 -60.40 0.37
CA GLY A 224 -21.63 -59.43 0.55
C GLY A 224 -21.49 -58.49 1.74
N GLY A 225 -21.07 -57.26 1.47
CA GLY A 225 -21.16 -56.12 2.37
C GLY A 225 -20.62 -54.88 1.66
N SER A 226 -21.48 -53.91 1.40
CA SER A 226 -21.30 -52.76 0.52
C SER A 226 -19.96 -52.03 0.64
N THR A 227 -19.25 -51.88 -0.47
CA THR A 227 -18.36 -50.73 -0.69
C THR A 227 -19.24 -49.58 -1.19
N SER A 228 -19.79 -48.82 -0.27
CA SER A 228 -20.42 -47.53 -0.56
C SER A 228 -19.84 -46.57 0.45
N GLN A 229 -18.84 -45.80 0.04
CA GLN A 229 -18.36 -44.62 0.75
C GLN A 229 -17.48 -43.81 -0.20
N VAL A 230 -18.11 -42.93 -0.98
CA VAL A 230 -17.45 -41.89 -1.75
C VAL A 230 -17.68 -40.54 -1.04
N SER A 231 -17.42 -40.51 0.26
CA SER A 231 -17.55 -39.33 1.12
C SER A 231 -16.42 -39.21 2.14
N ASP A 232 -15.32 -39.95 1.95
CA ASP A 232 -14.18 -39.92 2.87
C ASP A 232 -13.22 -38.78 2.48
N SER A 233 -12.92 -37.89 3.43
CA SER A 233 -11.99 -36.76 3.25
C SER A 233 -10.61 -37.22 2.78
N ASP A 234 -10.15 -38.36 3.32
CA ASP A 234 -8.83 -38.93 3.06
C ASP A 234 -8.65 -39.31 1.58
N TYR A 235 -9.73 -39.76 0.93
CA TYR A 235 -9.72 -40.05 -0.50
C TYR A 235 -9.45 -38.79 -1.33
N TRP A 236 -10.08 -37.66 -0.97
CA TRP A 236 -9.89 -36.40 -1.68
C TRP A 236 -8.53 -35.78 -1.42
N THR A 237 -7.97 -35.96 -0.22
CA THR A 237 -6.59 -35.57 0.10
C THR A 237 -5.60 -36.30 -0.81
N GLU A 238 -5.72 -37.62 -0.96
CA GLU A 238 -4.87 -38.37 -1.89
C GLU A 238 -5.01 -37.88 -3.34
N VAL A 239 -6.22 -37.53 -3.76
CA VAL A 239 -6.47 -36.99 -5.10
C VAL A 239 -5.79 -35.62 -5.26
N ILE A 240 -5.86 -34.74 -4.26
CA ILE A 240 -5.18 -33.43 -4.26
C ILE A 240 -3.66 -33.60 -4.28
N GLU A 241 -3.10 -34.51 -3.49
CA GLU A 241 -1.67 -34.81 -3.51
C GLU A 241 -1.21 -35.31 -4.87
N LYS A 242 -1.98 -36.21 -5.50
CA LYS A 242 -1.72 -36.67 -6.87
C LYS A 242 -1.79 -35.51 -7.86
N ILE A 243 -2.74 -34.59 -7.72
CA ILE A 243 -2.82 -33.37 -8.54
C ILE A 243 -1.60 -32.47 -8.29
N ASN A 244 -1.13 -32.33 -7.06
CA ASN A 244 0.07 -31.57 -6.64
C ASN A 244 1.38 -32.16 -7.16
N GLY A 245 1.51 -33.49 -7.17
CA GLY A 245 2.66 -34.18 -7.71
C GLY A 245 2.65 -34.37 -9.23
N THR A 246 1.58 -34.00 -9.93
CA THR A 246 1.46 -34.18 -11.39
C THR A 246 1.89 -32.93 -12.14
N GLU A 247 2.79 -33.10 -13.11
CA GLU A 247 3.27 -32.01 -13.96
C GLU A 247 2.19 -31.50 -14.93
N LYS A 248 2.36 -30.26 -15.42
CA LYS A 248 1.46 -29.60 -16.37
C LYS A 248 1.24 -30.47 -17.62
N GLY A 249 -0.02 -30.77 -17.94
CA GLY A 249 -0.43 -31.67 -19.03
C GLY A 249 -0.70 -33.11 -18.59
N GLY A 250 -0.40 -33.48 -17.33
CA GLY A 250 -0.68 -34.79 -16.77
C GLY A 250 -2.15 -35.02 -16.43
N LYS A 251 -2.50 -36.29 -16.18
CA LYS A 251 -3.87 -36.74 -15.88
C LYS A 251 -3.93 -37.46 -14.55
N VAL A 252 -4.94 -37.13 -13.75
CA VAL A 252 -5.25 -37.80 -12.49
C VAL A 252 -6.66 -38.38 -12.58
N ASN A 253 -6.84 -39.63 -12.16
CA ASN A 253 -8.15 -40.29 -12.18
C ASN A 253 -8.77 -40.29 -10.78
N ALA A 254 -10.03 -39.92 -10.69
CA ALA A 254 -10.82 -39.94 -9.46
C ALA A 254 -12.14 -40.67 -9.72
N LYS A 255 -12.62 -41.44 -8.74
CA LYS A 255 -13.92 -42.09 -8.76
C LYS A 255 -14.89 -41.28 -7.94
N LEU A 256 -16.08 -41.04 -8.49
CA LEU A 256 -17.12 -40.28 -7.84
C LEU A 256 -18.46 -41.02 -7.99
N ASP A 257 -19.08 -41.43 -6.88
CA ASP A 257 -20.41 -42.03 -6.93
C ASP A 257 -21.44 -41.01 -7.45
N GLU A 258 -22.44 -41.49 -8.19
CA GLU A 258 -23.48 -40.61 -8.74
C GLU A 258 -24.30 -39.97 -7.62
N GLY A 259 -24.34 -38.63 -7.58
CA GLY A 259 -24.96 -37.86 -6.50
C GLY A 259 -24.04 -37.53 -5.32
N ALA A 260 -22.77 -37.97 -5.33
CA ALA A 260 -21.77 -37.57 -4.34
C ALA A 260 -21.15 -36.19 -4.66
N ASN A 261 -20.54 -35.58 -3.65
CA ASN A 261 -19.97 -34.25 -3.72
C ASN A 261 -18.44 -34.29 -3.73
N VAL A 262 -17.84 -33.38 -4.50
CA VAL A 262 -16.40 -33.13 -4.55
C VAL A 262 -16.10 -31.88 -3.73
N PRO A 263 -15.18 -31.92 -2.75
CA PRO A 263 -14.80 -30.70 -2.02
C PRO A 263 -14.16 -29.70 -2.97
N ALA A 264 -14.46 -28.40 -2.76
CA ALA A 264 -13.98 -27.33 -3.64
C ALA A 264 -12.45 -27.27 -3.72
N THR A 265 -11.77 -27.70 -2.66
CA THR A 265 -10.31 -27.82 -2.57
C THR A 265 -9.68 -28.67 -3.69
N VAL A 266 -10.40 -29.69 -4.20
CA VAL A 266 -9.94 -30.50 -5.35
C VAL A 266 -9.94 -29.68 -6.63
N ILE A 267 -10.94 -28.81 -6.81
CA ILE A 267 -11.06 -27.92 -7.98
C ILE A 267 -10.12 -26.73 -7.86
N ASP A 268 -9.89 -26.22 -6.65
CA ASP A 268 -8.88 -25.19 -6.36
C ASP A 268 -7.46 -25.70 -6.67
N ALA A 269 -7.15 -26.94 -6.29
CA ALA A 269 -5.85 -27.58 -6.58
C ALA A 269 -5.58 -27.77 -8.08
N LEU A 270 -6.63 -27.76 -8.92
CA LEU A 270 -6.52 -27.82 -10.38
C LEU A 270 -6.32 -26.44 -11.01
N LYS A 271 -6.88 -25.39 -10.40
CA LYS A 271 -6.94 -24.05 -10.97
C LYS A 271 -5.55 -23.55 -11.38
N ASN A 272 -5.44 -23.08 -12.62
CA ASN A 272 -4.22 -22.53 -13.22
C ASN A 272 -3.01 -23.48 -13.30
N LYS A 273 -3.18 -24.77 -12.97
CA LYS A 273 -2.07 -25.74 -12.92
C LYS A 273 -1.86 -26.50 -14.22
N GLY A 274 -2.90 -26.55 -15.06
CA GLY A 274 -2.88 -27.26 -16.33
C GLY A 274 -2.81 -28.78 -16.20
N VAL A 275 -3.26 -29.35 -15.08
CA VAL A 275 -3.51 -30.78 -14.87
C VAL A 275 -4.97 -31.09 -15.21
N THR A 276 -5.25 -32.26 -15.78
CA THR A 276 -6.62 -32.72 -16.05
C THR A 276 -7.03 -33.81 -15.06
N VAL A 277 -8.15 -33.63 -14.37
CA VAL A 277 -8.73 -34.70 -13.55
C VAL A 277 -9.87 -35.37 -14.31
N VAL A 278 -9.84 -36.70 -14.37
CA VAL A 278 -10.86 -37.53 -14.97
C VAL A 278 -11.71 -38.13 -13.85
N PHE A 279 -12.95 -37.67 -13.72
CA PHE A 279 -13.93 -38.18 -12.77
C PHE A 279 -14.74 -39.31 -13.41
N GLU A 280 -14.62 -40.53 -12.90
CA GLU A 280 -15.48 -41.66 -13.25
C GLU A 280 -16.78 -41.54 -12.43
N ILE A 281 -17.86 -41.09 -13.09
CA ILE A 281 -19.19 -40.89 -12.47
C ILE A 281 -20.19 -41.81 -13.16
N GLY A 282 -20.78 -42.74 -12.41
CA GLY A 282 -21.78 -43.68 -12.96
C GLY A 282 -21.23 -44.53 -14.11
N GLY A 283 -19.94 -44.89 -14.07
CA GLY A 283 -19.27 -45.68 -15.10
C GLY A 283 -18.94 -44.91 -16.40
N LYS A 284 -18.96 -43.57 -16.36
CA LYS A 284 -18.55 -42.70 -17.47
C LYS A 284 -17.51 -41.70 -17.00
N ASP A 285 -16.56 -41.40 -17.88
CA ASP A 285 -15.45 -40.49 -17.59
C ASP A 285 -15.80 -39.05 -17.96
N TYR A 286 -15.55 -38.11 -17.05
CA TYR A 286 -15.73 -36.68 -17.25
C TYR A 286 -14.42 -35.96 -16.92
N ALA A 287 -13.82 -35.29 -17.92
CA ALA A 287 -12.51 -34.67 -17.79
C ALA A 287 -12.63 -33.16 -17.51
N VAL A 288 -12.12 -32.72 -16.36
CA VAL A 288 -12.04 -31.31 -15.96
C VAL A 288 -10.60 -30.84 -16.09
N ASN A 289 -10.36 -29.84 -16.94
CA ASN A 289 -9.03 -29.33 -17.23
C ASN A 289 -8.75 -28.04 -16.46
N GLY A 290 -7.74 -28.06 -15.59
CA GLY A 290 -7.27 -26.90 -14.83
C GLY A 290 -6.43 -25.89 -15.61
N ALA A 291 -6.26 -26.06 -16.92
CA ALA A 291 -5.58 -25.10 -17.78
C ALA A 291 -6.52 -23.94 -18.13
N GLY A 292 -6.29 -22.77 -17.53
CA GLY A 292 -7.06 -21.55 -17.81
C GLY A 292 -8.32 -21.41 -16.96
N GLU A 293 -9.30 -20.67 -17.47
CA GLU A 293 -10.52 -20.34 -16.74
C GLU A 293 -11.46 -21.57 -16.63
N LEU A 294 -11.63 -22.07 -15.40
CA LEU A 294 -12.52 -23.18 -15.09
C LEU A 294 -13.99 -22.72 -15.15
N LYS A 295 -14.70 -23.11 -16.21
CA LYS A 295 -16.12 -22.77 -16.40
C LYS A 295 -16.98 -23.36 -15.28
N GLY A 296 -17.72 -22.51 -14.56
CA GLY A 296 -18.57 -22.93 -13.44
C GLY A 296 -17.87 -22.96 -12.08
N TYR A 297 -16.61 -22.50 -12.02
CA TYR A 297 -15.88 -22.32 -10.77
C TYR A 297 -16.47 -21.17 -9.94
N ASN A 298 -16.65 -21.43 -8.64
CA ASN A 298 -17.07 -20.46 -7.64
C ASN A 298 -16.11 -20.53 -6.44
N ALA A 299 -15.40 -19.43 -6.18
CA ALA A 299 -14.43 -19.34 -5.08
C ALA A 299 -15.05 -19.43 -3.67
N ALA A 300 -16.38 -19.28 -3.56
CA ALA A 300 -17.12 -19.41 -2.30
C ALA A 300 -17.82 -20.78 -2.14
N ALA A 301 -17.67 -21.69 -3.10
CA ALA A 301 -18.24 -23.03 -2.99
C ALA A 301 -17.44 -23.86 -1.98
N VAL A 302 -18.13 -24.59 -1.09
CA VAL A 302 -17.50 -25.54 -0.16
C VAL A 302 -17.40 -26.93 -0.81
N TYR A 303 -18.39 -27.28 -1.63
CA TYR A 303 -18.45 -28.52 -2.40
C TYR A 303 -19.08 -28.26 -3.77
N TYR A 304 -18.74 -29.12 -4.74
CA TYR A 304 -19.39 -29.23 -6.04
C TYR A 304 -20.09 -30.58 -6.15
N THR A 305 -21.33 -30.55 -6.59
CA THR A 305 -22.13 -31.75 -6.87
C THR A 305 -21.61 -32.48 -8.11
N SER A 306 -21.90 -33.78 -8.22
CA SER A 306 -21.55 -34.55 -9.42
C SER A 306 -22.08 -33.93 -10.73
N ASP A 307 -23.19 -33.20 -10.69
CA ASP A 307 -23.75 -32.53 -11.88
C ASP A 307 -23.01 -31.25 -12.23
N GLU A 308 -22.53 -30.50 -11.24
CA GLU A 308 -21.63 -29.37 -11.46
C GLU A 308 -20.29 -29.83 -12.03
N ILE A 309 -19.75 -30.96 -11.56
CA ILE A 309 -18.53 -31.57 -12.14
C ILE A 309 -18.74 -31.99 -13.59
N LYS A 310 -19.88 -32.61 -13.93
CA LYS A 310 -20.24 -32.92 -15.33
C LYS A 310 -20.37 -31.65 -16.18
N ALA A 311 -20.91 -30.57 -15.62
CA ALA A 311 -21.03 -29.28 -16.30
C ALA A 311 -19.65 -28.64 -16.57
N MET A 312 -18.73 -28.69 -15.59
CA MET A 312 -17.35 -28.22 -15.75
C MET A 312 -16.59 -29.00 -16.82
N ALA A 313 -16.87 -30.30 -16.97
CA ALA A 313 -16.31 -31.14 -18.02
C ALA A 313 -16.91 -30.89 -19.43
N GLY A 314 -17.85 -29.94 -19.57
CA GLY A 314 -18.46 -29.57 -20.85
C GLY A 314 -19.74 -30.36 -21.20
N GLY A 315 -20.34 -31.07 -20.25
CA GLY A 315 -21.66 -31.71 -20.38
C GLY A 315 -21.72 -32.99 -21.22
N ALA A 316 -20.62 -33.39 -21.87
CA ALA A 316 -20.49 -34.67 -22.59
C ALA A 316 -19.36 -35.52 -22.00
N PRO A 317 -19.54 -36.85 -21.84
CA PRO A 317 -18.49 -37.72 -21.32
C PRO A 317 -17.29 -37.76 -22.27
N ALA A 318 -16.08 -37.85 -21.70
CA ALA A 318 -14.85 -37.97 -22.45
C ALA A 318 -14.87 -39.27 -23.28
N ALA A 319 -14.47 -39.20 -24.56
CA ALA A 319 -14.38 -40.37 -25.41
C ALA A 319 -13.34 -41.35 -24.85
N SER A 320 -13.78 -42.54 -24.44
CA SER A 320 -12.90 -43.59 -23.91
C SER A 320 -11.94 -44.05 -25.01
N GLY A 321 -10.64 -43.83 -24.82
CA GLY A 321 -9.60 -44.17 -25.80
C GLY A 321 -8.26 -44.44 -25.13
N THR A 322 -7.80 -45.69 -25.25
CA THR A 322 -6.53 -46.24 -24.77
C THR A 322 -5.28 -45.53 -25.32
N VAL A 323 -4.25 -45.40 -24.46
CA VAL A 323 -2.81 -45.18 -24.69
C VAL A 323 -2.29 -44.99 -26.14
N ASN A 324 -1.84 -43.76 -26.48
CA ASN A 324 -0.48 -43.42 -26.96
C ASN A 324 -0.35 -41.91 -27.30
N ALA A 325 0.85 -41.37 -27.06
CA ALA A 325 1.32 -39.98 -27.24
C ALA A 325 1.23 -39.45 -28.71
N PRO A 326 1.51 -38.16 -29.07
CA PRO A 326 2.47 -37.25 -28.43
C PRO A 326 2.13 -35.75 -28.31
N ALA A 327 3.07 -35.08 -27.62
CA ALA A 327 3.16 -33.67 -27.26
C ALA A 327 3.02 -32.68 -28.42
N ALA A 328 2.53 -31.47 -28.11
CA ALA A 328 2.65 -30.29 -28.95
C ALA A 328 3.38 -29.17 -28.19
N ASN A 329 4.65 -29.03 -28.53
CA ASN A 329 5.48 -27.87 -28.30
C ASN A 329 5.01 -26.73 -29.24
N SER A 330 4.96 -25.50 -28.77
CA SER A 330 4.84 -24.29 -29.62
C SER A 330 6.07 -23.45 -29.31
N ASN A 331 7.00 -23.21 -30.24
CA ASN A 331 7.02 -22.16 -31.27
C ASN A 331 8.46 -22.20 -31.90
N PRO A 332 8.93 -21.33 -32.85
CA PRO A 332 8.30 -20.48 -33.87
C PRO A 332 8.92 -20.64 -35.29
N GLU A 333 8.43 -19.81 -36.22
CA GLU A 333 9.15 -19.17 -37.34
C GLU A 333 8.88 -19.60 -38.80
N THR A 334 8.78 -18.51 -39.58
CA THR A 334 9.06 -18.33 -41.02
C THR A 334 7.97 -18.59 -42.06
N GLY A 335 7.50 -17.47 -42.66
CA GLY A 335 7.91 -17.15 -44.04
C GLY A 335 6.84 -17.22 -45.14
N GLY A 336 6.42 -16.03 -45.63
CA GLY A 336 6.02 -15.72 -47.01
C GLY A 336 4.72 -16.34 -47.54
N GLU A 337 3.99 -15.80 -48.51
CA GLU A 337 4.08 -14.60 -49.33
C GLU A 337 2.77 -14.55 -50.16
N VAL A 338 2.28 -13.34 -50.48
CA VAL A 338 1.44 -12.92 -51.66
C VAL A 338 0.07 -13.58 -51.92
N ALA A 339 -0.97 -12.96 -52.48
CA ALA A 339 -1.24 -11.66 -53.11
C ALA A 339 -2.79 -11.47 -53.16
N ALA A 340 -3.32 -10.29 -52.81
CA ALA A 340 -3.82 -9.24 -53.72
C ALA A 340 -5.36 -9.14 -53.82
N ALA A 341 -5.91 -7.99 -53.39
CA ALA A 341 -6.59 -7.03 -54.27
C ALA A 341 -7.21 -5.88 -53.44
N GLU A 342 -6.68 -4.66 -53.63
CA GLU A 342 -7.35 -3.36 -53.40
C GLU A 342 -8.43 -3.13 -54.49
N PRO A 343 -9.34 -2.10 -54.44
CA PRO A 343 -9.04 -0.72 -54.03
C PRO A 343 -10.14 0.10 -53.30
N ALA A 344 -9.69 1.28 -52.84
CA ALA A 344 -10.38 2.60 -52.79
C ALA A 344 -11.23 3.02 -51.55
N ALA A 345 -10.81 4.17 -50.98
CA ALA A 345 -11.52 5.07 -50.05
C ALA A 345 -12.61 5.91 -50.78
N PRO A 346 -13.54 6.68 -50.13
CA PRO A 346 -13.22 7.79 -49.21
C PRO A 346 -14.23 8.09 -48.04
N GLU A 347 -13.82 9.08 -47.24
CA GLU A 347 -14.41 9.82 -46.09
C GLU A 347 -15.95 9.91 -45.87
N ALA A 348 -16.36 9.92 -44.57
CA ALA A 348 -17.57 10.61 -44.04
C ALA A 348 -17.62 10.76 -42.48
N VAL A 349 -17.18 11.91 -41.95
CA VAL A 349 -17.84 12.92 -41.07
C VAL A 349 -18.97 12.50 -40.04
N VAL A 350 -18.64 12.52 -38.71
CA VAL A 350 -19.37 12.80 -37.39
C VAL A 350 -20.75 12.16 -37.01
N PRO A 351 -21.24 12.16 -35.72
CA PRO A 351 -20.67 12.55 -34.40
C PRO A 351 -20.95 11.64 -33.14
N ALA A 352 -20.21 11.97 -32.07
CA ALA A 352 -20.29 11.76 -30.60
C ALA A 352 -21.43 11.00 -29.85
N ALA A 353 -21.02 10.15 -28.88
CA ALA A 353 -21.28 10.22 -27.40
C ALA A 353 -20.91 8.87 -26.71
N PRO A 354 -20.80 8.76 -25.36
CA PRO A 354 -19.92 9.41 -24.38
C PRO A 354 -18.89 8.42 -23.76
N VAL A 355 -17.68 8.87 -23.41
CA VAL A 355 -16.69 8.06 -22.67
C VAL A 355 -16.73 8.45 -21.18
N ALA A 356 -17.07 7.49 -20.32
CA ALA A 356 -16.87 7.55 -18.88
C ALA A 356 -15.43 7.08 -18.55
N PRO A 357 -14.82 7.61 -17.46
CA PRO A 357 -13.37 7.68 -17.32
C PRO A 357 -12.69 6.34 -17.03
N GLU A 358 -11.57 6.09 -17.71
CA GLU A 358 -10.59 5.06 -17.37
C GLU A 358 -9.86 5.44 -16.08
N VAL A 359 -9.79 4.46 -15.18
CA VAL A 359 -9.01 4.47 -13.95
C VAL A 359 -7.56 4.14 -14.33
N PRO A 360 -6.56 5.01 -14.11
CA PRO A 360 -5.18 4.64 -14.38
C PRO A 360 -4.67 3.63 -13.34
N ALA A 361 -3.97 2.62 -13.87
CA ALA A 361 -3.39 1.51 -13.16
C ALA A 361 -2.29 1.93 -12.16
N VAL A 362 -2.25 1.15 -11.09
CA VAL A 362 -1.22 1.04 -10.06
C VAL A 362 0.17 0.90 -10.69
N ILE A 363 1.11 1.74 -10.25
CA ILE A 363 2.55 1.60 -10.54
C ILE A 363 3.20 1.16 -9.23
N GLU A 364 3.79 -0.04 -9.21
CA GLU A 364 4.68 -0.51 -8.15
C GLU A 364 5.95 0.37 -8.07
N PRO A 365 6.52 0.59 -6.87
CA PRO A 365 7.71 1.40 -6.69
C PRO A 365 8.97 0.67 -7.15
N ALA A 366 9.62 1.18 -8.19
CA ALA A 366 10.99 0.83 -8.55
C ALA A 366 11.99 1.47 -7.57
N ALA A 367 12.99 0.68 -7.18
CA ALA A 367 14.14 1.05 -6.37
C ALA A 367 14.85 2.34 -6.86
N PRO A 368 15.47 3.14 -5.97
CA PRO A 368 16.10 4.38 -6.35
C PRO A 368 17.38 4.11 -7.15
N ALA A 369 17.34 4.41 -8.44
CA ALA A 369 18.53 4.70 -9.22
C ALA A 369 19.08 6.07 -8.76
N GLU A 370 20.37 6.11 -8.44
CA GLU A 370 21.15 7.35 -8.32
C GLU A 370 20.91 8.21 -9.57
N ALA A 371 20.16 9.29 -9.42
CA ALA A 371 20.06 10.33 -10.42
C ALA A 371 21.22 11.31 -10.20
N GLU A 372 22.19 11.23 -11.11
CA GLU A 372 23.22 12.24 -11.31
C GLU A 372 22.62 13.65 -11.28
N ALA A 373 23.33 14.55 -10.59
CA ALA A 373 23.01 15.97 -10.55
C ALA A 373 22.86 16.53 -11.98
N PRO A 374 21.77 17.26 -12.31
CA PRO A 374 21.77 18.05 -13.52
C PRO A 374 22.89 19.08 -13.39
N ALA A 375 23.77 19.09 -14.39
CA ALA A 375 24.93 19.95 -14.49
C ALA A 375 24.61 21.36 -14.00
N ALA A 376 25.38 21.81 -13.01
CA ALA A 376 25.46 23.20 -12.62
C ALA A 376 25.67 24.05 -13.88
N GLN A 377 24.64 24.77 -14.31
CA GLN A 377 24.89 25.98 -15.06
C GLN A 377 25.62 26.90 -14.09
N VAL A 378 26.92 27.01 -14.35
CA VAL A 378 27.83 27.94 -13.69
C VAL A 378 27.18 29.32 -13.78
N ALA A 379 26.61 29.78 -12.66
CA ALA A 379 26.28 31.19 -12.51
C ALA A 379 27.58 31.98 -12.71
N PRO A 380 27.56 33.06 -13.52
CA PRO A 380 28.78 33.80 -13.84
C PRO A 380 29.44 34.29 -12.55
N GLU A 381 30.77 34.12 -12.50
CA GLU A 381 31.60 34.65 -11.43
C GLU A 381 31.30 36.14 -11.22
N ALA A 382 31.31 36.56 -9.95
CA ALA A 382 31.01 37.90 -9.51
C ALA A 382 31.87 38.95 -10.24
N GLU A 383 31.31 39.58 -11.26
CA GLU A 383 31.72 40.93 -11.64
C GLU A 383 31.07 41.91 -10.67
N SER A 384 31.92 42.72 -10.05
CA SER A 384 31.60 43.77 -9.08
C SER A 384 30.49 44.70 -9.61
N GLY A 385 29.27 44.59 -9.07
CA GLY A 385 28.20 45.51 -9.46
C GLY A 385 26.78 45.15 -9.02
N VAL A 386 26.51 43.96 -8.47
CA VAL A 386 25.16 43.62 -8.00
C VAL A 386 24.95 44.17 -6.59
N PRO A 387 24.02 45.12 -6.39
CA PRO A 387 23.75 45.70 -5.08
C PRO A 387 23.09 44.67 -4.16
N VAL A 388 23.36 44.76 -2.87
CA VAL A 388 22.90 43.77 -1.85
C VAL A 388 21.38 43.57 -1.87
N TRP A 389 20.60 44.59 -2.24
CA TRP A 389 19.15 44.48 -2.42
C TRP A 389 18.76 43.46 -3.52
N ALA A 390 19.52 43.35 -4.61
CA ALA A 390 19.25 42.38 -5.67
C ALA A 390 19.60 40.94 -5.25
N ILE A 391 20.51 40.75 -4.29
CA ILE A 391 20.81 39.43 -3.70
C ILE A 391 19.67 38.99 -2.77
N VAL A 392 19.12 39.92 -1.98
CA VAL A 392 17.96 39.67 -1.11
C VAL A 392 16.72 39.38 -1.94
N VAL A 393 16.45 40.15 -3.00
CA VAL A 393 15.35 39.90 -3.95
C VAL A 393 15.53 38.57 -4.69
N MET A 394 16.75 38.20 -5.10
CA MET A 394 17.01 36.87 -5.67
C MET A 394 16.82 35.73 -4.67
N ALA A 395 17.14 35.94 -3.39
CA ALA A 395 16.88 34.95 -2.33
C ALA A 395 15.37 34.79 -2.07
N ILE A 396 14.60 35.88 -2.14
CA ILE A 396 13.14 35.85 -1.98
C ILE A 396 12.46 35.21 -3.20
N ALA A 397 12.90 35.52 -4.42
CA ALA A 397 12.41 34.89 -5.65
C ALA A 397 12.71 33.37 -5.68
N ALA A 398 13.86 32.94 -5.15
CA ALA A 398 14.18 31.51 -5.02
C ALA A 398 13.30 30.79 -3.97
N ALA A 399 12.92 31.48 -2.89
CA ALA A 399 12.04 30.93 -1.84
C ALA A 399 10.58 30.82 -2.28
N ALA A 400 10.10 31.69 -3.18
CA ALA A 400 8.74 31.66 -3.72
C ALA A 400 8.51 30.55 -4.77
N VAL A 401 9.56 30.03 -5.42
CA VAL A 401 9.44 29.09 -6.56
C VAL A 401 9.81 27.64 -6.21
N ILE A 402 10.62 27.39 -5.17
CA ILE A 402 11.14 26.04 -4.90
C ILE A 402 10.93 25.68 -3.43
N GLY A 403 9.92 24.83 -3.17
CA GLY A 403 9.62 24.31 -1.85
C GLY A 403 10.84 23.76 -1.13
N GLY A 404 11.07 24.25 0.10
CA GLY A 404 11.80 23.64 1.21
C GLY A 404 13.30 23.34 1.06
N ALA A 405 13.74 22.71 -0.03
CA ALA A 405 15.05 22.06 -0.09
C ALA A 405 16.22 23.03 -0.42
N ALA A 406 15.97 24.11 -1.17
CA ALA A 406 17.01 25.09 -1.52
C ALA A 406 17.37 26.03 -0.34
N TYR A 407 16.47 26.18 0.63
CA TYR A 407 16.61 27.06 1.80
C TYR A 407 17.79 26.67 2.72
N ALA A 408 18.12 25.38 2.82
CA ALA A 408 19.18 24.89 3.70
C ALA A 408 20.61 25.23 3.22
N VAL A 409 20.82 25.41 1.90
CA VAL A 409 22.15 25.62 1.32
C VAL A 409 22.59 27.08 1.41
N ILE A 410 21.65 28.04 1.31
CA ILE A 410 21.95 29.48 1.36
C ILE A 410 22.22 29.93 2.80
N ARG A 411 21.49 29.39 3.79
CA ARG A 411 21.72 29.67 5.22
C ARG A 411 23.14 29.32 5.68
N ARG A 412 23.75 28.27 5.10
CA ARG A 412 25.11 27.83 5.46
C ARG A 412 26.20 28.79 4.98
N LYS A 413 26.00 29.49 3.85
CA LYS A 413 26.98 30.47 3.36
C LYS A 413 26.95 31.82 4.09
N TYR A 414 25.81 32.19 4.66
CA TYR A 414 25.66 33.46 5.38
C TYR A 414 26.14 33.44 6.85
N GLN A 415 26.35 32.26 7.45
CA GLN A 415 27.00 32.17 8.77
C GLN A 415 28.54 32.18 8.69
N ASP A 416 29.11 31.93 7.51
CA ASP A 416 30.55 31.82 7.27
C ASP A 416 31.16 33.04 6.55
N SER A 417 30.37 34.10 6.28
CA SER A 417 30.83 35.40 5.72
C SER A 417 30.51 36.53 6.69
#